data_AF-A0A2E2MKJ8-F1
#
_entry.id   AF-A0A2E2MKJ8-F1
#
_cell.length_a   1.000
_cell.length_b   1.000
_cell.length_c   1.000
_cell.angle_alpha   90.00
_cell.angle_beta   90.00
_cell.angle_gamma   90.00
#
_symmetry.space_group_name_H-M   'P 1'
#
loop_
_entity.id
_entity.type
_entity.pdbx_description
1 polymer ?
#
loop_
_entity_poly.entity_id
_entity_poly.type
_entity_poly.pdbx_seq_one_letter_code
_entity_poly.pdbx_strand_id
1 'polypeptide(L)'
;MSAFEPFEQFDEVDDIIERLEDPDPGTRRVAIMDLADSADPAAVAHLKKALADDAREVRLQIALALGEFDGPDAAEALLIALTDSDSGVAQAAADSMAELKDPASADPILPFVGHDSAFVRAAALRALRELKRPESLKPALDALSDPEASVRSEAVSVVGYLKTEDALPALMSMLKDADAGVRRTAAGALGFSVTGAAADTLAQALSDTDWQVREVAAETLCKVKSATAIPALMQALTDDYWQVRQKAIRSLGKLGAVEAIDDIAPSLDHDISNLRKEAAAAMGEIASPKAVPALEAHLDDPDPDVRKNIRWALGQIRAE
;
A
#
# COMPACT_ATOMS: atom_id res chain seq x y z
N MET A 1 30.07 11.30 -50.88
CA MET A 1 29.67 11.03 -49.48
C MET A 1 28.61 12.05 -49.13
N SER A 2 27.34 11.68 -49.31
CA SER A 2 26.21 12.49 -48.85
C SER A 2 26.04 12.19 -47.37
N ALA A 3 26.17 13.24 -46.56
CA ALA A 3 26.04 13.18 -45.12
C ALA A 3 24.58 12.81 -44.78
N PHE A 4 24.44 11.83 -43.91
CA PHE A 4 23.22 11.52 -43.19
C PHE A 4 22.88 12.73 -42.31
N GLU A 5 21.75 13.40 -42.56
CA GLU A 5 21.12 14.29 -41.58
C GLU A 5 20.09 13.46 -40.79
N PRO A 6 20.26 13.27 -39.47
CA PRO A 6 19.18 12.77 -38.64
C PRO A 6 18.30 13.96 -38.25
N PHE A 7 17.19 14.16 -38.95
CA PHE A 7 16.13 15.08 -38.52
C PHE A 7 15.11 14.29 -37.70
N GLU A 8 15.31 14.25 -36.38
CA GLU A 8 14.17 14.34 -35.47
C GLU A 8 14.02 15.84 -35.18
N GLN A 9 13.13 16.48 -35.92
CA GLN A 9 12.72 17.84 -35.65
C GLN A 9 11.77 17.74 -34.45
N PHE A 10 12.26 18.02 -33.24
CA PHE A 10 11.38 18.23 -32.11
C PHE A 10 10.53 19.46 -32.44
N ASP A 11 9.22 19.29 -32.56
CA ASP A 11 8.29 20.41 -32.71
C ASP A 11 8.58 21.42 -31.58
N GLU A 12 8.68 22.71 -31.91
CA GLU A 12 8.84 23.74 -30.88
C GLU A 12 7.57 23.72 -30.00
N VAL A 13 7.70 23.92 -28.68
CA VAL A 13 6.58 23.81 -27.73
C VAL A 13 5.37 24.66 -28.17
N ASP A 14 5.62 25.81 -28.79
CA ASP A 14 4.59 26.68 -29.36
C ASP A 14 3.78 26.01 -30.48
N ASP A 15 4.44 25.26 -31.39
CA ASP A 15 3.78 24.51 -32.47
C ASP A 15 2.90 23.39 -31.91
N ILE A 16 3.35 22.75 -30.83
CA ILE A 16 2.58 21.70 -30.15
C ILE A 16 1.33 22.32 -29.48
N ILE A 17 1.46 23.51 -28.88
CA ILE A 17 0.34 24.22 -28.25
C ILE A 17 -0.74 24.57 -29.27
N GLU A 18 -0.39 24.99 -30.48
CA GLU A 18 -1.39 25.29 -31.53
C GLU A 18 -2.26 24.07 -31.86
N ARG A 19 -1.67 22.86 -31.87
CA ARG A 19 -2.37 21.61 -32.14
C ARG A 19 -3.39 21.22 -31.04
N LEU A 20 -3.36 21.87 -29.87
CA LEU A 20 -4.39 21.68 -28.84
C LEU A 20 -5.75 22.27 -29.25
N GLU A 21 -5.81 23.15 -30.24
CA GLU A 21 -7.07 23.74 -30.73
C GLU A 21 -7.55 23.08 -32.05
N ASP A 22 -6.90 22.00 -32.47
CA ASP A 22 -7.24 21.30 -33.72
C ASP A 22 -8.67 20.71 -33.68
N PRO A 23 -9.44 20.79 -34.78
CA PRO A 23 -10.79 20.21 -34.83
C PRO A 23 -10.83 18.69 -34.57
N ASP A 24 -9.77 17.97 -34.92
CA ASP A 24 -9.68 16.52 -34.71
C ASP A 24 -9.18 16.18 -33.28
N PRO A 25 -9.97 15.44 -32.48
CA PRO A 25 -9.55 15.04 -31.14
C PRO A 25 -8.34 14.10 -31.15
N GLY A 26 -8.08 13.40 -32.25
CA GLY A 26 -6.87 12.60 -32.44
C GLY A 26 -5.62 13.48 -32.44
N THR A 27 -5.60 14.54 -33.27
CA THR A 27 -4.52 15.53 -33.31
C THR A 27 -4.27 16.17 -31.94
N ARG A 28 -5.33 16.58 -31.25
CA ARG A 28 -5.24 17.16 -29.91
C ARG A 28 -4.59 16.20 -28.91
N ARG A 29 -4.98 14.91 -28.95
CA ARG A 29 -4.37 13.87 -28.09
C ARG A 29 -2.89 13.67 -28.35
N VAL A 30 -2.46 13.66 -29.61
CA VAL A 30 -1.03 13.55 -29.93
C VAL A 30 -0.29 14.78 -29.42
N ALA A 31 -0.85 15.99 -29.58
CA ALA A 31 -0.24 17.21 -29.04
C ALA A 31 -0.08 17.15 -27.50
N ILE A 32 -1.04 16.57 -26.78
CA ILE A 32 -0.92 16.37 -25.32
C ILE A 32 0.22 15.40 -24.97
N MET A 33 0.42 14.34 -25.75
CA MET A 33 1.54 13.41 -25.54
C MET A 33 2.87 14.12 -25.81
N ASP A 34 2.98 14.84 -26.92
CA ASP A 34 4.18 15.60 -27.29
C ASP A 34 4.52 16.66 -26.22
N LEU A 35 3.50 17.31 -25.62
CA LEU A 35 3.69 18.24 -24.50
C LEU A 35 4.20 17.54 -23.24
N ALA A 36 3.70 16.35 -22.90
CA ALA A 36 4.19 15.59 -21.76
C ALA A 36 5.66 15.17 -21.97
N ASP A 37 5.98 14.68 -23.17
CA ASP A 37 7.33 14.25 -23.54
C ASP A 37 8.33 15.42 -23.58
N SER A 38 7.87 16.65 -23.81
CA SER A 38 8.71 17.85 -23.77
C SER A 38 9.29 18.12 -22.37
N ALA A 39 8.63 17.64 -21.31
CA ALA A 39 8.92 17.92 -19.91
C ALA A 39 9.01 19.42 -19.56
N ASP A 40 8.43 20.30 -20.38
CA ASP A 40 8.38 21.74 -20.11
C ASP A 40 7.30 22.06 -19.06
N PRO A 41 7.63 22.61 -17.88
CA PRO A 41 6.64 22.98 -16.87
C PRO A 41 5.58 23.97 -17.38
N ALA A 42 5.88 24.77 -18.41
CA ALA A 42 4.90 25.66 -19.02
C ALA A 42 3.72 24.90 -19.65
N ALA A 43 3.92 23.65 -20.08
CA ALA A 43 2.88 22.80 -20.66
C ALA A 43 1.71 22.60 -19.69
N VAL A 44 1.95 22.56 -18.38
CA VAL A 44 0.92 22.35 -17.36
C VAL A 44 -0.20 23.40 -17.47
N ALA A 45 0.13 24.66 -17.71
CA ALA A 45 -0.86 25.73 -17.84
C ALA A 45 -1.76 25.53 -19.08
N HIS A 46 -1.18 25.07 -20.19
CA HIS A 46 -1.91 24.78 -21.42
C HIS A 46 -2.79 23.54 -21.28
N LEU A 47 -2.26 22.47 -20.70
CA LEU A 47 -2.99 21.24 -20.39
C LEU A 47 -4.16 21.51 -19.43
N LYS A 48 -3.95 22.31 -18.38
CA LYS A 48 -5.00 22.73 -17.44
C LYS A 48 -6.14 23.45 -18.15
N LYS A 49 -5.85 24.35 -19.08
CA LYS A 49 -6.88 25.04 -19.89
C LYS A 49 -7.62 24.05 -20.80
N ALA A 50 -6.92 23.10 -21.39
CA ALA A 50 -7.47 22.09 -22.28
C ALA A 50 -8.36 21.04 -21.57
N LEU A 51 -8.39 20.98 -20.23
CA LEU A 51 -9.34 20.14 -19.50
C LEU A 51 -10.81 20.50 -19.76
N ALA A 52 -11.10 21.66 -20.35
CA ALA A 52 -12.45 22.03 -20.78
C ALA A 52 -12.87 21.41 -22.13
N ASP A 53 -12.04 20.55 -22.72
CA ASP A 53 -12.30 19.92 -24.02
C ASP A 53 -13.59 19.10 -24.04
N ASP A 54 -14.31 19.12 -25.17
CA ASP A 54 -15.58 18.41 -25.32
C ASP A 54 -15.40 16.89 -25.42
N ALA A 55 -14.29 16.44 -26.00
CA ALA A 55 -13.97 15.04 -26.20
C ALA A 55 -13.40 14.41 -24.92
N ARG A 56 -14.10 13.38 -24.42
CA ARG A 56 -13.67 12.68 -23.19
C ARG A 56 -12.28 12.04 -23.32
N GLU A 57 -11.91 11.58 -24.51
CA GLU A 57 -10.61 10.98 -24.79
C GLU A 57 -9.46 11.99 -24.74
N VAL A 58 -9.74 13.27 -25.02
CA VAL A 58 -8.78 14.37 -24.89
C VAL A 58 -8.60 14.67 -23.41
N ARG A 59 -9.68 14.89 -22.66
CA ARG A 59 -9.62 15.12 -21.21
C ARG A 59 -8.94 13.98 -20.45
N LEU A 60 -9.21 12.73 -20.83
CA LEU A 60 -8.54 11.55 -20.29
C LEU A 60 -7.04 11.59 -20.56
N GLN A 61 -6.64 11.90 -21.80
CA GLN A 61 -5.22 12.00 -22.16
C GLN A 61 -4.52 13.11 -21.38
N ILE A 62 -5.20 14.23 -21.12
CA ILE A 62 -4.68 15.32 -20.29
C ILE A 62 -4.46 14.86 -18.85
N ALA A 63 -5.45 14.18 -18.24
CA ALA A 63 -5.33 13.67 -16.88
C ALA A 63 -4.15 12.70 -16.70
N LEU A 64 -3.87 11.88 -17.73
CA LEU A 64 -2.69 11.00 -17.75
C LEU A 64 -1.40 11.80 -17.92
N ALA A 65 -1.34 12.70 -18.90
CA ALA A 65 -0.17 13.52 -19.19
C ALA A 65 0.24 14.41 -18.01
N LEU A 66 -0.73 14.95 -17.28
CA LEU A 66 -0.48 15.75 -16.07
C LEU A 66 0.24 14.97 -14.96
N GLY A 67 0.18 13.63 -14.95
CA GLY A 67 0.91 12.78 -14.01
C GLY A 67 2.42 12.73 -14.25
N GLU A 68 2.90 13.13 -15.43
CA GLU A 68 4.34 13.26 -15.73
C GLU A 68 4.94 14.55 -15.18
N PHE A 69 4.10 15.46 -14.68
CA PHE A 69 4.51 16.71 -14.05
C PHE A 69 4.34 16.62 -12.53
N ASP A 70 5.13 17.41 -11.82
CA ASP A 70 5.05 17.51 -10.37
C ASP A 70 4.86 18.96 -9.93
N GLY A 71 4.50 19.15 -8.66
CA GLY A 71 4.31 20.46 -8.04
C GLY A 71 2.87 20.97 -8.04
N PRO A 72 2.64 22.12 -7.37
CA PRO A 72 1.30 22.65 -7.10
C PRO A 72 0.45 22.89 -8.34
N ASP A 73 1.03 23.37 -9.44
CA ASP A 73 0.30 23.66 -10.67
C ASP A 73 -0.26 22.39 -11.32
N ALA A 74 0.51 21.29 -11.31
CA ALA A 74 0.08 19.99 -11.80
C ALA A 74 -1.01 19.41 -10.88
N ALA A 75 -0.84 19.54 -9.56
CA ALA A 75 -1.84 19.15 -8.58
C ALA A 75 -3.17 19.88 -8.79
N GLU A 76 -3.16 21.19 -9.00
CA GLU A 76 -4.37 21.97 -9.28
C GLU A 76 -5.06 21.55 -10.58
N ALA A 77 -4.29 21.26 -11.64
CA ALA A 77 -4.84 20.79 -12.90
C ALA A 77 -5.50 19.40 -12.73
N LEU A 78 -4.81 18.48 -12.03
CA LEU A 78 -5.35 17.16 -11.72
C LEU A 78 -6.60 17.24 -10.83
N LEU A 79 -6.68 18.18 -9.90
CA LEU A 79 -7.88 18.40 -9.08
C LEU A 79 -9.11 18.80 -9.91
N ILE A 80 -8.91 19.55 -11.00
CA ILE A 80 -10.00 19.85 -11.95
C ILE A 80 -10.46 18.55 -12.62
N ALA A 81 -9.51 17.77 -13.16
CA ALA A 81 -9.80 16.49 -13.82
C ALA A 81 -10.41 15.44 -12.86
N LEU A 82 -10.07 15.48 -11.58
CA LEU A 82 -10.61 14.61 -10.53
C LEU A 82 -12.12 14.82 -10.33
N THR A 83 -12.63 16.00 -10.66
CA THR A 83 -14.06 16.34 -10.59
C THR A 83 -14.79 16.20 -11.93
N ASP A 84 -14.15 15.60 -12.94
CA ASP A 84 -14.78 15.36 -14.23
C ASP A 84 -16.02 14.47 -14.10
N SER A 85 -17.01 14.76 -14.94
CA SER A 85 -18.25 13.97 -15.04
C SER A 85 -18.02 12.54 -15.54
N ASP A 86 -16.97 12.31 -16.33
CA ASP A 86 -16.57 10.99 -16.81
C ASP A 86 -15.69 10.30 -15.76
N SER A 87 -16.14 9.15 -15.26
CA SER A 87 -15.44 8.41 -14.22
C SER A 87 -14.05 7.91 -14.66
N GLY A 88 -13.83 7.71 -15.96
CA GLY A 88 -12.53 7.30 -16.49
C GLY A 88 -11.51 8.43 -16.40
N VAL A 89 -11.92 9.66 -16.73
CA VAL A 89 -11.09 10.87 -16.57
C VAL A 89 -10.80 11.12 -15.09
N ALA A 90 -11.82 11.06 -14.24
CA ALA A 90 -11.67 11.26 -12.80
C ALA A 90 -10.76 10.20 -12.15
N GLN A 91 -10.87 8.94 -12.59
CA GLN A 91 -9.98 7.85 -12.14
C GLN A 91 -8.54 8.05 -12.59
N ALA A 92 -8.32 8.42 -13.85
CA ALA A 92 -6.98 8.73 -14.35
C ALA A 92 -6.34 9.88 -13.56
N ALA A 93 -7.11 10.93 -13.26
CA ALA A 93 -6.64 12.02 -12.43
C ALA A 93 -6.28 11.56 -11.01
N ALA A 94 -7.13 10.74 -10.37
CA ALA A 94 -6.86 10.18 -9.05
C ALA A 94 -5.58 9.34 -9.01
N ASP A 95 -5.33 8.52 -10.04
CA ASP A 95 -4.12 7.71 -10.14
C ASP A 95 -2.88 8.57 -10.41
N SER A 96 -2.96 9.56 -11.32
CA SER A 96 -1.89 10.54 -11.55
C SER A 96 -1.54 11.36 -10.31
N MET A 97 -2.55 11.79 -9.53
CA MET A 97 -2.32 12.52 -8.27
C MET A 97 -1.58 11.68 -7.22
N ALA A 98 -1.74 10.36 -7.24
CA ALA A 98 -1.04 9.46 -6.33
C ALA A 98 0.45 9.30 -6.69
N GLU A 99 0.89 9.74 -7.86
CA GLU A 99 2.29 9.69 -8.29
C GLU A 99 3.05 10.99 -8.03
N LEU A 100 2.37 12.06 -7.58
CA LEU A 100 2.99 13.33 -7.20
C LEU A 100 4.00 13.15 -6.06
N LYS A 101 5.13 13.84 -6.14
CA LYS A 101 6.25 13.69 -5.18
C LYS A 101 6.66 15.00 -4.55
N ASP A 102 6.34 16.15 -5.15
CA ASP A 102 6.60 17.47 -4.58
C ASP A 102 5.68 17.71 -3.39
N PRO A 103 6.23 17.81 -2.16
CA PRO A 103 5.42 18.02 -0.98
C PRO A 103 4.60 19.33 -1.01
N ALA A 104 4.98 20.32 -1.83
CA ALA A 104 4.20 21.55 -2.02
C ALA A 104 2.84 21.30 -2.68
N SER A 105 2.68 20.20 -3.43
CA SER A 105 1.42 19.77 -4.03
C SER A 105 0.31 19.50 -3.00
N ALA A 106 0.64 19.35 -1.72
CA ALA A 106 -0.37 19.10 -0.68
C ALA A 106 -1.26 20.32 -0.43
N ASP A 107 -0.71 21.53 -0.53
CA ASP A 107 -1.42 22.78 -0.23
C ASP A 107 -2.73 22.92 -1.03
N PRO A 108 -2.74 22.71 -2.37
CA PRO A 108 -3.99 22.73 -3.15
C PRO A 108 -4.88 21.50 -2.92
N ILE A 109 -4.34 20.35 -2.48
CA ILE A 109 -5.10 19.10 -2.28
C ILE A 109 -5.86 19.07 -0.95
N LEU A 110 -5.29 19.65 0.12
CA LEU A 110 -5.87 19.62 1.47
C LEU A 110 -7.36 20.03 1.54
N PRO A 111 -7.83 21.09 0.84
CA PRO A 111 -9.25 21.45 0.83
C PRO A 111 -10.18 20.35 0.30
N PHE A 112 -9.70 19.47 -0.58
CA PHE A 112 -10.51 18.43 -1.22
C PHE A 112 -10.76 17.20 -0.34
N VAL A 113 -10.08 17.09 0.81
CA VAL A 113 -10.42 16.08 1.84
C VAL A 113 -11.83 16.30 2.39
N GLY A 114 -12.36 17.52 2.32
CA GLY A 114 -13.73 17.86 2.71
C GLY A 114 -14.75 17.91 1.57
N HIS A 115 -14.42 17.41 0.38
CA HIS A 115 -15.27 17.52 -0.80
C HIS A 115 -16.58 16.68 -0.69
N ASP A 116 -17.66 17.11 -1.34
CA ASP A 116 -18.97 16.43 -1.27
C ASP A 116 -18.93 14.99 -1.81
N SER A 117 -18.18 14.77 -2.89
CA SER A 117 -17.95 13.44 -3.47
C SER A 117 -16.93 12.64 -2.67
N ALA A 118 -17.34 11.45 -2.21
CA ALA A 118 -16.48 10.54 -1.47
C ALA A 118 -15.29 10.01 -2.29
N PHE A 119 -15.48 9.86 -3.61
CA PHE A 119 -14.39 9.50 -4.52
C PHE A 119 -13.27 10.55 -4.48
N VAL A 120 -13.65 11.83 -4.53
CA VAL A 120 -12.70 12.96 -4.49
C VAL A 120 -12.01 13.03 -3.12
N ARG A 121 -12.74 12.85 -2.02
CA ARG A 121 -12.14 12.81 -0.67
C ARG A 121 -11.10 11.70 -0.54
N ALA A 122 -11.43 10.49 -1.00
CA ALA A 122 -10.52 9.35 -0.97
C ALA A 122 -9.28 9.57 -1.85
N ALA A 123 -9.45 10.07 -3.07
CA ALA A 123 -8.34 10.37 -3.97
C ALA A 123 -7.41 11.46 -3.40
N ALA A 124 -7.97 12.52 -2.80
CA ALA A 124 -7.20 13.57 -2.13
C ALA A 124 -6.36 13.00 -0.98
N LEU A 125 -6.94 12.15 -0.11
CA LEU A 125 -6.21 11.48 0.97
C LEU A 125 -5.12 10.55 0.43
N ARG A 126 -5.40 9.77 -0.62
CA ARG A 126 -4.42 8.89 -1.25
C ARG A 126 -3.21 9.67 -1.78
N ALA A 127 -3.44 10.81 -2.42
CA ALA A 127 -2.35 11.69 -2.88
C ALA A 127 -1.56 12.27 -1.70
N LEU A 128 -2.24 12.80 -0.67
CA LEU A 128 -1.58 13.36 0.53
C LEU A 128 -0.68 12.35 1.26
N ARG A 129 -1.00 11.05 1.20
CA ARG A 129 -0.16 9.98 1.76
C ARG A 129 1.25 9.99 1.17
N GLU A 130 1.36 10.14 -0.15
CA GLU A 130 2.65 10.10 -0.86
C GLU A 130 3.46 11.39 -0.67
N LEU A 131 2.78 12.51 -0.44
CA LEU A 131 3.40 13.82 -0.19
C LEU A 131 3.96 13.98 1.23
N LYS A 132 3.48 13.16 2.19
CA LYS A 132 4.05 13.02 3.55
C LYS A 132 4.12 14.34 4.33
N ARG A 133 3.18 15.23 4.05
CA ARG A 133 3.08 16.54 4.71
C ARG A 133 2.42 16.40 6.08
N PRO A 134 3.06 16.84 7.19
CA PRO A 134 2.48 16.78 8.53
C PRO A 134 1.12 17.48 8.65
N GLU A 135 0.89 18.52 7.84
CA GLU A 135 -0.36 19.27 7.77
C GLU A 135 -1.56 18.39 7.37
N SER A 136 -1.30 17.26 6.70
CA SER A 136 -2.33 16.26 6.33
C SER A 136 -2.87 15.48 7.53
N LEU A 137 -2.18 15.49 8.67
CA LEU A 137 -2.55 14.68 9.84
C LEU A 137 -3.94 15.05 10.36
N LYS A 138 -4.22 16.35 10.54
CA LYS A 138 -5.48 16.79 11.13
C LYS A 138 -6.68 16.49 10.21
N PRO A 139 -6.66 16.82 8.91
CA PRO A 139 -7.70 16.41 7.98
C PRO A 139 -7.89 14.89 7.90
N ALA A 140 -6.80 14.11 7.92
CA ALA A 140 -6.90 12.65 7.92
C ALA A 140 -7.54 12.10 9.19
N LEU A 141 -7.20 12.64 10.37
CA LEU A 141 -7.84 12.26 11.63
C LEU A 141 -9.34 12.56 11.63
N ASP A 142 -9.76 13.70 11.07
CA ASP A 142 -11.18 14.04 10.96
C ASP A 142 -11.91 13.08 10.00
N ALA A 143 -11.27 12.71 8.89
CA ALA A 143 -11.77 11.77 7.88
C ALA A 143 -11.86 10.30 8.38
N LEU A 144 -11.29 9.95 9.54
CA LEU A 144 -11.53 8.63 10.17
C LEU A 144 -13.00 8.40 10.55
N SER A 145 -13.80 9.47 10.62
CA SER A 145 -15.23 9.42 10.91
C SER A 145 -16.13 9.53 9.67
N ASP A 146 -15.54 9.51 8.48
CA ASP A 146 -16.29 9.66 7.22
C ASP A 146 -17.36 8.55 7.04
N PRO A 147 -18.55 8.87 6.51
CA PRO A 147 -19.57 7.85 6.24
C PRO A 147 -19.09 6.73 5.29
N GLU A 148 -18.20 7.04 4.35
CA GLU A 148 -17.74 6.09 3.34
C GLU A 148 -16.48 5.34 3.79
N ALA A 149 -16.52 4.01 3.72
CA ALA A 149 -15.42 3.16 4.16
C ALA A 149 -14.14 3.37 3.35
N SER A 150 -14.25 3.69 2.05
CA SER A 150 -13.10 4.02 1.21
C SER A 150 -12.34 5.24 1.72
N VAL A 151 -13.06 6.29 2.12
CA VAL A 151 -12.47 7.51 2.69
C VAL A 151 -11.81 7.21 4.04
N ARG A 152 -12.49 6.46 4.92
CA ARG A 152 -11.90 6.04 6.21
C ARG A 152 -10.63 5.21 6.02
N SER A 153 -10.59 4.33 5.04
CA SER A 153 -9.39 3.51 4.74
C SER A 153 -8.22 4.36 4.25
N GLU A 154 -8.46 5.34 3.37
CA GLU A 154 -7.39 6.26 2.94
C GLU A 154 -6.92 7.17 4.08
N ALA A 155 -7.84 7.63 4.93
CA ALA A 155 -7.50 8.38 6.13
C ALA A 155 -6.59 7.58 7.09
N VAL A 156 -6.90 6.31 7.33
CA VAL A 156 -6.03 5.39 8.09
C VAL A 156 -4.65 5.27 7.44
N SER A 157 -4.60 5.20 6.10
CA SER A 157 -3.34 5.08 5.36
C SER A 157 -2.46 6.33 5.52
N VAL A 158 -3.04 7.52 5.44
CA VAL A 158 -2.32 8.79 5.69
C VAL A 158 -1.79 8.83 7.13
N VAL A 159 -2.64 8.57 8.12
CA VAL A 159 -2.24 8.59 9.54
C VAL A 159 -1.14 7.57 9.83
N GLY A 160 -1.28 6.35 9.30
CA GLY A 160 -0.29 5.28 9.44
C GLY A 160 1.04 5.59 8.77
N TYR A 161 1.02 6.31 7.64
CA TYR A 161 2.24 6.70 6.93
C TYR A 161 3.01 7.81 7.65
N LEU A 162 2.30 8.78 8.24
CA LEU A 162 2.89 9.86 9.00
C LEU A 162 3.53 9.37 10.31
N LYS A 163 3.12 8.19 10.81
CA LYS A 163 3.74 7.49 11.94
C LYS A 163 3.81 8.32 13.22
N THR A 164 2.80 9.15 13.45
CA THR A 164 2.74 10.00 14.65
C THR A 164 2.20 9.21 15.83
N GLU A 165 2.93 9.20 16.95
CA GLU A 165 2.54 8.46 18.15
C GLU A 165 1.22 8.96 18.74
N ASP A 166 0.97 10.28 18.65
CA ASP A 166 -0.27 10.92 19.11
C ASP A 166 -1.53 10.40 18.39
N ALA A 167 -1.36 9.81 17.19
CA ALA A 167 -2.46 9.25 16.40
C ALA A 167 -2.70 7.76 16.67
N LEU A 168 -1.87 7.10 17.48
CA LEU A 168 -2.02 5.68 17.81
C LEU A 168 -3.40 5.35 18.40
N PRO A 169 -3.98 6.14 19.35
CA PRO A 169 -5.32 5.87 19.86
C PRO A 169 -6.39 5.84 18.77
N ALA A 170 -6.28 6.74 17.79
CA ALA A 170 -7.20 6.79 16.66
C ALA A 170 -7.04 5.55 15.77
N LEU A 171 -5.81 5.19 15.38
CA LEU A 171 -5.55 3.96 14.60
C LEU A 171 -6.04 2.70 15.31
N MET A 172 -5.81 2.59 16.62
CA MET A 172 -6.30 1.46 17.43
C MET A 172 -7.83 1.38 17.46
N SER A 173 -8.54 2.51 17.45
CA SER A 173 -10.00 2.51 17.36
C SER A 173 -10.51 2.00 16.00
N MET A 174 -9.76 2.22 14.91
CA MET A 174 -10.15 1.79 13.56
C MET A 174 -10.08 0.26 13.38
N LEU A 175 -9.43 -0.48 14.28
CA LEU A 175 -9.53 -1.95 14.36
C LEU A 175 -10.92 -2.43 14.80
N LYS A 176 -11.84 -1.53 15.14
CA LYS A 176 -13.23 -1.84 15.48
C LYS A 176 -14.22 -1.26 14.46
N ASP A 177 -13.73 -0.80 13.32
CA ASP A 177 -14.57 -0.26 12.24
C ASP A 177 -15.57 -1.32 11.73
N ALA A 178 -16.74 -0.88 11.28
CA ALA A 178 -17.75 -1.76 10.71
C ALA A 178 -17.25 -2.46 9.43
N ASP A 179 -16.43 -1.78 8.63
CA ASP A 179 -15.88 -2.31 7.38
C ASP A 179 -14.57 -3.08 7.61
N ALA A 180 -14.50 -4.30 7.07
CA ALA A 180 -13.32 -5.16 7.22
C ALA A 180 -12.09 -4.61 6.49
N GLY A 181 -12.28 -3.90 5.37
CA GLY A 181 -11.20 -3.23 4.64
C GLY A 181 -10.53 -2.16 5.50
N VAL A 182 -11.32 -1.33 6.19
CA VAL A 182 -10.81 -0.31 7.13
C VAL A 182 -10.06 -0.96 8.30
N ARG A 183 -10.64 -2.00 8.93
CA ARG A 183 -9.97 -2.73 10.01
C ARG A 183 -8.64 -3.32 9.57
N ARG A 184 -8.59 -3.92 8.37
CA ARG A 184 -7.37 -4.48 7.78
C ARG A 184 -6.31 -3.40 7.54
N THR A 185 -6.71 -2.26 6.99
CA THR A 185 -5.79 -1.12 6.80
C THR A 185 -5.25 -0.62 8.14
N ALA A 186 -6.10 -0.55 9.18
CA ALA A 186 -5.69 -0.15 10.53
C ALA A 186 -4.70 -1.14 11.15
N ALA A 187 -4.94 -2.44 11.00
CA ALA A 187 -4.02 -3.48 11.43
C ALA A 187 -2.64 -3.34 10.77
N GLY A 188 -2.59 -2.99 9.48
CA GLY A 188 -1.34 -2.73 8.77
C GLY A 188 -0.64 -1.45 9.23
N ALA A 189 -1.42 -0.38 9.43
CA ALA A 189 -0.95 0.94 9.83
C ALA A 189 -0.27 0.94 11.20
N LEU A 190 -0.68 0.08 12.14
CA LEU A 190 -0.05 -0.01 13.46
C LEU A 190 1.36 -0.62 13.45
N GLY A 191 1.86 -1.12 12.32
CA GLY A 191 3.15 -1.80 12.23
C GLY A 191 4.39 -0.94 12.42
N PHE A 192 4.25 0.40 12.44
CA PHE A 192 5.35 1.28 12.85
C PHE A 192 5.46 1.41 14.37
N SER A 193 4.39 1.10 15.11
CA SER A 193 4.36 1.25 16.56
C SER A 193 5.20 0.18 17.23
N VAL A 194 5.89 0.56 18.31
CA VAL A 194 6.61 -0.37 19.20
C VAL A 194 5.95 -0.43 20.58
N THR A 195 4.73 0.09 20.72
CA THR A 195 4.03 0.19 22.00
C THR A 195 3.33 -1.13 22.35
N GLY A 196 3.32 -1.48 23.64
CA GLY A 196 2.57 -2.64 24.12
C GLY A 196 1.06 -2.53 23.85
N ALA A 197 0.50 -1.33 23.94
CA ALA A 197 -0.92 -1.10 23.65
C ALA A 197 -1.29 -1.43 22.18
N ALA A 198 -0.43 -1.06 21.22
CA ALA A 198 -0.63 -1.43 19.83
C ALA A 198 -0.51 -2.96 19.63
N ALA A 199 0.46 -3.60 20.29
CA ALA A 199 0.60 -5.05 20.27
C ALA A 199 -0.64 -5.76 20.82
N ASP A 200 -1.15 -5.33 21.97
CA ASP A 200 -2.32 -5.94 22.62
C ASP A 200 -3.59 -5.75 21.76
N THR A 201 -3.72 -4.59 21.09
CA THR A 201 -4.84 -4.33 20.18
C THR A 201 -4.76 -5.20 18.92
N LEU A 202 -3.57 -5.37 18.35
CA LEU A 202 -3.34 -6.29 17.22
C LEU A 202 -3.55 -7.75 17.63
N ALA A 203 -3.18 -8.14 18.85
CA ALA A 203 -3.44 -9.48 19.37
C ALA A 203 -4.94 -9.77 19.47
N GLN A 204 -5.76 -8.78 19.84
CA GLN A 204 -7.23 -8.90 19.78
C GLN A 204 -7.74 -9.06 18.33
N ALA A 205 -7.12 -8.36 17.37
CA ALA A 205 -7.49 -8.45 15.95
C ALA A 205 -7.19 -9.84 15.32
N LEU A 206 -6.39 -10.69 15.98
CA LEU A 206 -6.26 -12.11 15.60
C LEU A 206 -7.54 -12.93 15.80
N SER A 207 -8.57 -12.37 16.45
CA SER A 207 -9.90 -12.99 16.59
C SER A 207 -10.96 -12.27 15.74
N ASP A 208 -10.55 -11.45 14.76
CA ASP A 208 -11.49 -10.76 13.87
C ASP A 208 -12.33 -11.75 13.06
N THR A 209 -13.58 -11.38 12.76
CA THR A 209 -14.47 -12.16 11.90
C THR A 209 -13.93 -12.34 10.49
N ASP A 210 -13.19 -11.35 9.98
CA ASP A 210 -12.60 -11.37 8.65
C ASP A 210 -11.16 -11.91 8.69
N TRP A 211 -10.89 -12.93 7.88
CA TRP A 211 -9.61 -13.63 7.89
C TRP A 211 -8.45 -12.77 7.36
N GLN A 212 -8.73 -11.79 6.49
CA GLN A 212 -7.70 -10.88 5.97
C GLN A 212 -7.25 -9.90 7.05
N VAL A 213 -8.16 -9.50 7.95
CA VAL A 213 -7.80 -8.71 9.14
C VAL A 213 -6.89 -9.54 10.06
N ARG A 214 -7.25 -10.81 10.33
CA ARG A 214 -6.42 -11.71 11.14
C ARG A 214 -5.04 -11.96 10.54
N GLU A 215 -4.96 -12.17 9.22
CA GLU A 215 -3.70 -12.33 8.49
C GLU A 215 -2.79 -11.11 8.67
N VAL A 216 -3.32 -9.91 8.43
CA VAL A 216 -2.54 -8.67 8.58
C VAL A 216 -2.16 -8.43 10.03
N ALA A 217 -3.05 -8.71 11.00
CA ALA A 217 -2.72 -8.61 12.42
C ALA A 217 -1.55 -9.53 12.80
N ALA A 218 -1.57 -10.80 12.35
CA ALA A 218 -0.48 -11.75 12.57
C ALA A 218 0.84 -11.26 11.97
N GLU A 219 0.82 -10.75 10.73
CA GLU A 219 2.00 -10.18 10.09
C GLU A 219 2.52 -8.93 10.82
N THR A 220 1.63 -8.05 11.24
CA THR A 220 2.00 -6.79 11.90
C THR A 220 2.60 -7.03 13.28
N LEU A 221 2.09 -8.00 14.05
CA LEU A 221 2.61 -8.33 15.38
C LEU A 221 4.12 -8.67 15.37
N CYS A 222 4.60 -9.30 14.30
CA CYS A 222 6.03 -9.50 14.09
C CYS A 222 6.80 -8.18 14.01
N LYS A 223 6.26 -7.16 13.33
CA LYS A 223 6.93 -5.85 13.15
C LYS A 223 7.02 -5.09 14.46
N VAL A 224 6.00 -5.21 15.31
CA VAL A 224 5.94 -4.58 16.65
C VAL A 224 6.91 -5.26 17.64
N LYS A 225 7.33 -6.50 17.37
CA LYS A 225 8.29 -7.29 18.18
C LYS A 225 7.89 -7.45 19.65
N SER A 226 6.59 -7.53 19.94
CA SER A 226 6.11 -7.74 21.31
C SER A 226 5.95 -9.22 21.63
N ALA A 227 6.69 -9.70 22.63
CA ALA A 227 6.53 -11.06 23.16
C ALA A 227 5.14 -11.28 23.81
N THR A 228 4.43 -10.22 24.21
CA THR A 228 3.07 -10.33 24.78
C THR A 228 2.06 -10.93 23.81
N ALA A 229 2.37 -10.89 22.50
CA ALA A 229 1.51 -11.43 21.46
C ALA A 229 1.68 -12.94 21.20
N ILE A 230 2.70 -13.58 21.78
CA ILE A 230 3.00 -15.01 21.55
C ILE A 230 1.78 -15.91 21.81
N PRO A 231 1.06 -15.79 22.96
CA PRO A 231 -0.10 -16.65 23.21
C PRO A 231 -1.21 -16.50 22.17
N ALA A 232 -1.45 -15.28 21.68
CA ALA A 232 -2.47 -15.02 20.67
C ALA A 232 -2.04 -15.56 19.29
N LEU A 233 -0.75 -15.43 18.94
CA LEU A 233 -0.18 -16.01 17.73
C LEU A 233 -0.22 -17.55 17.75
N MET A 234 0.01 -18.17 18.91
CA MET A 234 -0.13 -19.63 19.07
C MET A 234 -1.57 -20.09 18.82
N GLN A 235 -2.58 -19.35 19.29
CA GLN A 235 -3.98 -19.64 18.97
C GLN A 235 -4.26 -19.57 17.46
N ALA A 236 -3.69 -18.57 16.77
CA ALA A 236 -3.82 -18.38 15.33
C ALA A 236 -3.16 -19.49 14.47
N LEU A 237 -2.35 -20.39 15.05
CA LEU A 237 -1.83 -21.58 14.36
C LEU A 237 -2.95 -22.57 13.95
N THR A 238 -4.10 -22.48 14.59
CA THR A 238 -5.27 -23.34 14.34
C THR A 238 -6.35 -22.69 13.48
N ASP A 239 -6.10 -21.49 12.94
CA ASP A 239 -7.07 -20.71 12.15
C ASP A 239 -7.62 -21.46 10.94
N ASP A 240 -8.89 -21.30 10.57
CA ASP A 240 -9.45 -21.97 9.38
C ASP A 240 -8.71 -21.64 8.07
N TYR A 241 -8.05 -20.48 7.99
CA TYR A 241 -7.34 -20.02 6.80
C TYR A 241 -5.83 -20.22 6.93
N TRP A 242 -5.26 -20.97 5.99
CA TRP A 242 -3.83 -21.29 5.98
C TRP A 242 -2.94 -20.04 5.88
N GLN A 243 -3.41 -18.96 5.26
CA GLN A 243 -2.68 -17.69 5.18
C GLN A 243 -2.46 -17.10 6.58
N VAL A 244 -3.47 -17.14 7.44
CA VAL A 244 -3.37 -16.67 8.84
C VAL A 244 -2.38 -17.54 9.61
N ARG A 245 -2.50 -18.88 9.48
CA ARG A 245 -1.55 -19.82 10.09
C ARG A 245 -0.12 -19.54 9.67
N GLN A 246 0.11 -19.32 8.37
CA GLN A 246 1.44 -19.03 7.83
C GLN A 246 2.04 -17.77 8.47
N LYS A 247 1.26 -16.68 8.55
CA LYS A 247 1.73 -15.45 9.19
C LYS A 247 1.99 -15.64 10.68
N ALA A 248 1.15 -16.41 11.37
CA ALA A 248 1.34 -16.72 12.78
C ALA A 248 2.64 -17.51 13.03
N ILE A 249 2.89 -18.58 12.26
CA ILE A 249 4.13 -19.37 12.30
C ILE A 249 5.34 -18.47 12.08
N ARG A 250 5.32 -17.65 11.02
CA ARG A 250 6.41 -16.73 10.70
C ARG A 250 6.68 -15.74 11.84
N SER A 251 5.63 -15.19 12.42
CA SER A 251 5.74 -14.22 13.52
C SER A 251 6.31 -14.86 14.78
N LEU A 252 5.91 -16.09 15.11
CA LEU A 252 6.47 -16.85 16.23
C LEU A 252 7.96 -17.18 16.00
N GLY A 253 8.32 -17.52 14.76
CA GLY A 253 9.72 -17.70 14.32
C GLY A 253 10.59 -16.49 14.67
N LYS A 254 10.19 -15.33 14.16
CA LYS A 254 10.92 -14.07 14.34
C LYS A 254 10.92 -13.53 15.77
N LEU A 255 9.94 -13.91 16.58
CA LEU A 255 9.89 -13.57 18.01
C LEU A 255 10.73 -14.54 18.87
N GLY A 256 11.24 -15.64 18.30
CA GLY A 256 12.00 -16.64 19.04
C GLY A 256 11.15 -17.40 20.07
N ALA A 257 9.87 -17.65 19.76
CA ALA A 257 8.91 -18.26 20.68
C ALA A 257 9.17 -19.77 20.86
N VAL A 258 10.09 -20.13 21.77
CA VAL A 258 10.48 -21.52 22.06
C VAL A 258 9.29 -22.36 22.55
N GLU A 259 8.35 -21.75 23.25
CA GLU A 259 7.11 -22.37 23.72
C GLU A 259 6.17 -22.79 22.59
N ALA A 260 6.30 -22.21 21.39
CA ALA A 260 5.41 -22.48 20.26
C ALA A 260 5.86 -23.67 19.40
N ILE A 261 7.02 -24.28 19.68
CA ILE A 261 7.58 -25.35 18.83
C ILE A 261 6.63 -26.54 18.71
N ASP A 262 6.06 -26.99 19.82
CA ASP A 262 5.18 -28.15 19.84
C ASP A 262 3.87 -27.87 19.05
N ASP A 263 3.42 -26.62 19.02
CA ASP A 263 2.23 -26.20 18.26
C ASP A 263 2.55 -25.90 16.78
N ILE A 264 3.79 -25.52 16.46
CA ILE A 264 4.24 -25.33 15.07
C ILE A 264 4.50 -26.69 14.40
N ALA A 265 4.98 -27.70 15.14
CA ALA A 265 5.40 -29.00 14.60
C ALA A 265 4.36 -29.69 13.68
N PRO A 266 3.06 -29.72 14.00
CA PRO A 266 2.04 -30.31 13.12
C PRO A 266 1.95 -29.63 11.74
N SER A 267 2.42 -28.39 11.59
CA SER A 267 2.43 -27.69 10.30
C SER A 267 3.48 -28.26 9.34
N LEU A 268 4.44 -29.05 9.81
CA LEU A 268 5.39 -29.80 8.97
C LEU A 268 4.71 -30.99 8.25
N ASP A 269 3.54 -31.44 8.69
CA ASP A 269 2.77 -32.50 8.05
C ASP A 269 1.66 -31.97 7.12
N HIS A 270 1.53 -30.64 6.99
CA HIS A 270 0.40 -30.05 6.26
C HIS A 270 0.49 -30.29 4.75
N ASP A 271 -0.65 -30.54 4.09
CA ASP A 271 -0.76 -30.70 2.63
C ASP A 271 -0.15 -29.54 1.81
N ILE A 272 -0.19 -28.31 2.36
CA ILE A 272 0.28 -27.10 1.69
C ILE A 272 1.77 -26.95 1.97
N SER A 273 2.62 -27.11 0.94
CA SER A 273 4.07 -27.02 1.11
C SER A 273 4.54 -25.65 1.61
N ASN A 274 3.80 -24.57 1.29
CA ASN A 274 4.06 -23.24 1.83
C ASN A 274 3.96 -23.16 3.36
N LEU A 275 3.11 -23.96 4.00
CA LEU A 275 3.04 -24.03 5.47
C LEU A 275 4.18 -24.86 6.05
N ARG A 276 4.48 -26.02 5.45
CA ARG A 276 5.63 -26.85 5.88
C ARG A 276 6.94 -26.08 5.79
N LYS A 277 7.13 -25.33 4.70
CA LYS A 277 8.29 -24.48 4.45
C LYS A 277 8.43 -23.39 5.51
N GLU A 278 7.32 -22.74 5.87
CA GLU A 278 7.31 -21.69 6.89
C GLU A 278 7.54 -22.27 8.29
N ALA A 279 6.97 -23.44 8.61
CA ALA A 279 7.20 -24.12 9.88
C ALA A 279 8.68 -24.49 10.08
N ALA A 280 9.31 -25.06 9.05
CA ALA A 280 10.74 -25.35 9.08
C ALA A 280 11.59 -24.08 9.23
N ALA A 281 11.25 -23.00 8.52
CA ALA A 281 11.94 -21.72 8.65
C ALA A 281 11.79 -21.13 10.05
N ALA A 282 10.57 -21.06 10.59
CA ALA A 282 10.30 -20.53 11.91
C ALA A 282 11.01 -21.33 13.01
N MET A 283 11.04 -22.66 12.93
CA MET A 283 11.81 -23.49 13.87
C MET A 283 13.32 -23.22 13.79
N GLY A 284 13.84 -22.93 12.61
CA GLY A 284 15.23 -22.50 12.42
C GLY A 284 15.51 -21.12 12.99
N GLU A 285 14.59 -20.17 12.85
CA GLU A 285 14.68 -18.83 13.45
C GLU A 285 14.58 -18.87 14.98
N ILE A 286 13.79 -19.78 15.56
CA ILE A 286 13.70 -20.01 17.01
C ILE A 286 14.97 -20.69 17.55
N ALA A 287 15.66 -21.46 16.70
CA ALA A 287 16.94 -22.13 16.99
C ALA A 287 16.97 -23.04 18.24
N SER A 288 15.82 -23.55 18.70
CA SER A 288 15.77 -24.42 19.88
C SER A 288 16.02 -25.90 19.57
N PRO A 289 16.80 -26.62 20.40
CA PRO A 289 16.94 -28.08 20.32
C PRO A 289 15.62 -28.87 20.36
N LYS A 290 14.54 -28.29 20.91
CA LYS A 290 13.21 -28.91 20.93
C LYS A 290 12.67 -29.21 19.53
N ALA A 291 13.06 -28.44 18.52
CA ALA A 291 12.58 -28.62 17.15
C ALA A 291 13.27 -29.77 16.41
N VAL A 292 14.42 -30.26 16.89
CA VAL A 292 15.25 -31.25 16.19
C VAL A 292 14.48 -32.54 15.84
N PRO A 293 13.73 -33.19 16.76
CA PRO A 293 13.03 -34.42 16.41
C PRO A 293 12.00 -34.25 15.29
N ALA A 294 11.25 -33.13 15.30
CA ALA A 294 10.25 -32.82 14.29
C ALA A 294 10.91 -32.54 12.92
N LEU A 295 12.00 -31.76 12.92
CA LEU A 295 12.76 -31.44 11.70
C LEU A 295 13.42 -32.68 11.08
N GLU A 296 14.03 -33.55 11.89
CA GLU A 296 14.69 -34.77 11.40
C GLU A 296 13.70 -35.76 10.79
N ALA A 297 12.48 -35.86 11.33
CA ALA A 297 11.41 -36.69 10.77
C ALA A 297 10.98 -36.25 9.34
N HIS A 298 11.26 -35.01 8.96
CA HIS A 298 10.83 -34.41 7.68
C HIS A 298 11.97 -34.13 6.70
N LEU A 299 13.18 -34.68 6.91
CA LEU A 299 14.34 -34.49 6.02
C LEU A 299 14.09 -34.91 4.56
N ASP A 300 13.16 -35.85 4.37
CA ASP A 300 12.78 -36.42 3.08
C ASP A 300 11.46 -35.84 2.52
N ASP A 301 11.04 -34.64 2.98
CA ASP A 301 9.85 -33.95 2.46
C ASP A 301 9.85 -33.93 0.91
N PRO A 302 8.72 -34.16 0.23
CA PRO A 302 8.67 -34.14 -1.23
C PRO A 302 9.10 -32.80 -1.85
N ASP A 303 8.87 -31.68 -1.17
CA ASP A 303 9.18 -30.34 -1.65
C ASP A 303 10.67 -29.97 -1.39
N PRO A 304 11.45 -29.61 -2.42
CA PRO A 304 12.86 -29.28 -2.27
C PRO A 304 13.13 -28.04 -1.40
N ASP A 305 12.23 -27.05 -1.39
CA ASP A 305 12.39 -25.85 -0.57
C ASP A 305 12.15 -26.16 0.90
N VAL A 306 11.22 -27.07 1.20
CA VAL A 306 11.02 -27.57 2.57
C VAL A 306 12.27 -28.30 3.06
N ARG A 307 12.82 -29.24 2.27
CA ARG A 307 14.08 -29.93 2.62
C ARG A 307 15.24 -28.96 2.84
N LYS A 308 15.35 -27.91 2.01
CA LYS A 308 16.36 -26.86 2.14
C LYS A 308 16.21 -26.13 3.48
N ASN A 309 14.99 -25.71 3.83
CA ASN A 309 14.72 -25.00 5.08
C ASN A 309 14.97 -25.88 6.30
N ILE A 310 14.59 -27.17 6.26
CA ILE A 310 14.83 -28.11 7.36
C ILE A 310 16.34 -28.26 7.62
N ARG A 311 17.16 -28.45 6.58
CA ARG A 311 18.62 -28.55 6.74
C ARG A 311 19.23 -27.24 7.25
N TRP A 312 18.74 -26.11 6.77
CA TRP A 312 19.15 -24.80 7.27
C TRP A 312 18.80 -24.63 8.76
N ALA A 313 17.59 -24.98 9.16
CA ALA A 313 17.10 -24.90 10.54
C ALA A 313 17.93 -25.79 11.49
N LEU A 314 18.17 -27.06 11.12
CA LEU A 314 19.06 -27.94 11.87
C LEU A 314 20.49 -27.39 11.96
N GLY A 315 20.95 -26.68 10.92
CA GLY A 315 22.23 -25.97 10.92
C GLY A 315 22.26 -24.82 11.93
N GLN A 316 21.19 -24.01 12.02
CA GLN A 316 21.08 -22.93 13.01
C GLN A 316 21.11 -23.48 14.44
N ILE A 317 20.30 -24.51 14.73
CA ILE A 317 20.19 -25.11 16.07
C ILE A 317 21.54 -25.71 16.55
N ARG A 318 22.36 -26.23 15.63
CA ARG A 318 23.67 -26.81 15.95
C ARG A 318 24.78 -25.77 16.14
N ALA A 319 24.54 -24.52 15.76
CA ALA A 319 25.52 -23.44 15.83
C ALA A 319 25.42 -22.61 17.13
N GLU A 320 24.32 -22.71 17.87
CA GLU A 320 24.12 -22.13 19.21
C GLU A 320 24.61 -23.06 20.33
#